data_AF-E1TFG0-F1
#
_entry.id   AF-E1TFG0-F1
#
_cell.length_a   1.000
_cell.length_b   1.000
_cell.length_c   1.000
_cell.angle_alpha   90.00
_cell.angle_beta   90.00
_cell.angle_gamma   90.00
#
_symmetry.space_group_name_H-M   'P 1'
#
loop_
_entity.id
_entity.type
_entity.pdbx_description
1 polymer ?
#
loop_
_entity_poly.entity_id
_entity_poly.type
_entity_poly.pdbx_seq_one_letter_code
_entity_poly.pdbx_strand_id
1 'polypeptide(L)'
;MKNLLVSLDQAGDFDEIVDVRTPLEFAEDHIPGAMNAPVLSNEERVIVGTMYKQVSPFEATKVGAALVARNIARHLETTFADRPRNWRPLVYCWRGGKRSGSVTTLFNMIGWPARQLDGGYKTYRRATVEALATLPTRFRYVALVGPTGSGKTRLLAALHEAGAQTLDLEALAAHRGSLLGAWAGVPQPSQKGFDTLLASALRGFDPARPVFVEAESRRIGAITLPLALLETFHHGACVEVTTSREDRSAFLLHDYAHLFDDTESLKAQLQRLIGLHSRERVAGWQTLVDENRRAELAQELIELHYDPAYARSSHQHFVHLPQALKIQFRPNDADVVDQARALLAQLEKHSFALV
;
A
#
# COMPACT_ATOMS: atom_id res chain seq x y z
N MET A 1 20.04 -26.98 -17.22
CA MET A 1 19.07 -25.97 -16.73
C MET A 1 19.45 -25.33 -15.40
N LYS A 2 20.09 -26.01 -14.42
CA LYS A 2 20.55 -25.36 -13.17
C LYS A 2 21.42 -24.12 -13.40
N ASN A 3 22.23 -24.11 -14.47
CA ASN A 3 23.10 -22.98 -14.83
C ASN A 3 22.36 -21.72 -15.31
N LEU A 4 21.03 -21.76 -15.44
CA LEU A 4 20.21 -20.60 -15.84
C LEU A 4 19.47 -19.97 -14.67
N LEU A 5 19.62 -20.50 -13.45
CA LEU A 5 19.01 -19.95 -12.25
C LEU A 5 19.86 -18.83 -11.66
N VAL A 6 19.21 -17.80 -11.14
CA VAL A 6 19.84 -16.72 -10.36
C VAL A 6 19.03 -16.45 -9.11
N SER A 7 19.71 -15.98 -8.06
CA SER A 7 19.08 -15.61 -6.80
C SER A 7 18.43 -14.22 -6.88
N LEU A 8 17.60 -13.90 -5.89
CA LEU A 8 16.83 -12.65 -5.88
C LEU A 8 17.70 -11.40 -5.74
N ASP A 9 18.82 -11.50 -5.03
CA ASP A 9 19.81 -10.41 -4.87
C ASP A 9 20.45 -9.96 -6.18
N GLN A 10 20.47 -10.83 -7.19
CA GLN A 10 21.00 -10.54 -8.53
C GLN A 10 19.93 -9.96 -9.47
N ALA A 11 18.70 -9.71 -9.00
CA ALA A 11 17.62 -9.26 -9.87
C ALA A 11 17.89 -7.90 -10.53
N GLY A 12 18.70 -7.04 -9.89
CA GLY A 12 19.12 -5.74 -10.43
C GLY A 12 20.15 -5.82 -11.57
N ASP A 13 20.72 -6.99 -11.85
CA ASP A 13 21.76 -7.17 -12.89
C ASP A 13 21.18 -7.37 -14.31
N PHE A 14 19.86 -7.26 -14.45
CA PHE A 14 19.10 -7.59 -15.66
C PHE A 14 18.38 -6.36 -16.22
N ASP A 15 18.21 -6.32 -17.54
CA ASP A 15 17.61 -5.17 -18.23
C ASP A 15 16.11 -5.08 -17.99
N GLU A 16 15.45 -6.22 -17.78
CA GLU A 16 13.99 -6.31 -17.63
C GLU A 16 13.60 -7.54 -16.79
N ILE A 17 12.68 -7.35 -15.84
CA ILE A 17 12.10 -8.45 -15.07
C ILE A 17 10.78 -8.84 -15.72
N VAL A 18 10.63 -10.12 -16.09
CA VAL A 18 9.47 -10.64 -16.83
C VAL A 18 8.68 -11.61 -15.95
N ASP A 19 7.50 -11.18 -15.52
CA ASP A 19 6.53 -12.03 -14.83
C ASP A 19 5.68 -12.81 -15.84
N VAL A 20 5.87 -14.12 -15.90
CA VAL A 20 5.11 -14.99 -16.82
C VAL A 20 3.89 -15.65 -16.16
N ARG A 21 3.51 -15.20 -14.96
CA ARG A 21 2.25 -15.58 -14.32
C ARG A 21 1.06 -14.94 -15.02
N THR A 22 -0.15 -15.38 -14.67
CA THR A 22 -1.38 -14.87 -15.30
C THR A 22 -1.64 -13.40 -14.91
N PRO A 23 -2.47 -12.67 -15.68
CA PRO A 23 -2.80 -11.29 -15.36
C PRO A 23 -3.34 -11.08 -13.94
N LEU A 24 -4.19 -12.00 -13.43
CA LEU A 24 -4.69 -11.90 -12.05
C LEU A 24 -3.59 -12.12 -10.99
N GLU A 25 -2.63 -13.01 -11.25
CA GLU A 25 -1.49 -13.20 -10.33
C GLU A 25 -0.61 -11.94 -10.27
N PHE A 26 -0.44 -11.27 -11.40
CA PHE A 26 0.36 -10.05 -11.52
C PHE A 26 -0.34 -8.84 -10.87
N ALA A 27 -1.65 -8.69 -11.12
CA ALA A 27 -2.47 -7.64 -10.54
C ALA A 27 -2.63 -7.78 -9.01
N GLU A 28 -2.59 -9.01 -8.47
CA GLU A 28 -2.62 -9.23 -7.02
C GLU A 28 -1.38 -8.63 -6.33
N ASP A 29 -0.18 -8.91 -6.87
CA ASP A 29 1.12 -8.37 -6.47
C ASP A 29 2.21 -8.89 -7.43
N HIS A 30 3.28 -8.13 -7.63
CA HIS A 30 4.41 -8.50 -8.49
C HIS A 30 5.72 -7.87 -8.01
N ILE A 31 6.86 -8.35 -8.52
CA ILE A 31 8.15 -7.73 -8.21
C ILE A 31 8.17 -6.30 -8.80
N PRO A 32 8.51 -5.24 -8.04
CA PRO A 32 8.56 -3.88 -8.55
C PRO A 32 9.40 -3.76 -9.83
N GLY A 33 8.87 -3.07 -10.83
CA GLY A 33 9.51 -2.91 -12.14
C GLY A 33 9.34 -4.10 -13.09
N ALA A 34 8.67 -5.19 -12.69
CA ALA A 34 8.40 -6.30 -13.59
C ALA A 34 7.32 -5.98 -14.60
N MET A 35 7.48 -6.45 -15.84
CA MET A 35 6.43 -6.47 -16.86
C MET A 35 5.70 -7.81 -16.85
N ASN A 36 4.40 -7.83 -17.19
CA ASN A 36 3.66 -9.09 -17.33
C ASN A 36 3.69 -9.61 -18.78
N ALA A 37 4.17 -10.84 -18.97
CA ALA A 37 4.14 -11.58 -20.23
C ALA A 37 3.56 -13.00 -19.98
N PRO A 38 2.24 -13.12 -19.77
CA PRO A 38 1.61 -14.33 -19.27
C PRO A 38 1.73 -15.49 -20.25
N VAL A 39 2.36 -16.59 -19.83
CA VAL A 39 2.39 -17.83 -20.64
C VAL A 39 1.15 -18.70 -20.47
N LEU A 40 0.20 -18.27 -19.63
CA LEU A 40 -1.15 -18.81 -19.54
C LEU A 40 -2.11 -17.64 -19.25
N SER A 41 -3.30 -17.65 -19.84
CA SER A 41 -4.42 -16.83 -19.37
C SER A 41 -4.91 -17.29 -17.99
N ASN A 42 -5.82 -16.53 -17.37
CA ASN A 42 -6.44 -16.94 -16.10
C ASN A 42 -7.22 -18.25 -16.27
N GLU A 43 -7.98 -18.36 -17.36
CA GLU A 43 -8.81 -19.50 -17.73
C GLU A 43 -7.94 -20.71 -18.07
N GLU A 44 -6.90 -20.52 -18.89
CA GLU A 44 -5.94 -21.58 -19.22
C GLU A 44 -5.24 -22.12 -17.97
N ARG A 45 -4.89 -21.25 -17.01
CA ARG A 45 -4.33 -21.68 -15.73
C ARG A 45 -5.32 -22.50 -14.92
N VAL A 46 -6.60 -22.11 -14.88
CA VAL A 46 -7.65 -22.88 -14.19
C VAL A 46 -7.77 -24.26 -14.81
N ILE A 47 -7.83 -24.37 -16.15
CA ILE A 47 -7.91 -25.65 -16.86
C ILE A 47 -6.72 -26.56 -16.50
N VAL A 48 -5.50 -26.05 -16.65
CA VAL A 48 -4.27 -26.82 -16.37
C VAL A 48 -4.19 -27.20 -14.89
N GLY A 49 -4.55 -26.29 -13.98
CA GLY A 49 -4.54 -26.52 -12.54
C GLY A 49 -5.56 -27.57 -12.10
N THR A 50 -6.76 -27.55 -12.68
CA THR A 50 -7.82 -28.53 -12.42
C THR A 50 -7.41 -29.90 -12.93
N MET A 51 -6.93 -30.00 -14.18
CA MET A 51 -6.41 -31.25 -14.74
C MET A 51 -5.27 -31.85 -13.90
N TYR A 52 -4.37 -31.00 -13.39
CA TYR A 52 -3.24 -31.46 -12.57
C TYR A 52 -3.72 -32.18 -11.30
N LYS A 53 -4.81 -31.69 -10.69
CA LYS A 53 -5.37 -32.26 -9.47
C LYS A 53 -6.32 -33.43 -9.74
N GLN A 54 -7.15 -33.33 -10.77
CA GLN A 54 -8.29 -34.23 -10.99
C GLN A 54 -8.01 -35.36 -11.99
N VAL A 55 -7.05 -35.17 -12.89
CA VAL A 55 -6.72 -36.15 -13.95
C VAL A 55 -5.36 -36.76 -13.68
N SER A 56 -4.28 -36.05 -14.03
CA SER A 56 -2.92 -36.44 -13.66
C SER A 56 -1.94 -35.28 -13.88
N PRO A 57 -0.81 -35.26 -13.13
CA PRO A 57 0.27 -34.30 -13.37
C PRO A 57 0.86 -34.35 -14.79
N PHE A 58 0.91 -35.53 -15.41
CA PHE A 58 1.48 -35.71 -16.74
C PHE A 58 0.58 -35.11 -17.82
N GLU A 59 -0.71 -35.44 -17.83
CA GLU A 59 -1.66 -34.88 -18.82
C GLU A 59 -1.80 -33.37 -18.69
N ALA A 60 -1.84 -32.84 -17.46
CA ALA A 60 -1.80 -31.41 -17.21
C ALA A 60 -0.52 -30.76 -17.74
N THR A 61 0.63 -31.41 -17.57
CA THR A 61 1.91 -30.92 -18.11
C THR A 61 1.87 -30.90 -19.64
N LYS A 62 1.33 -31.94 -20.29
CA LYS A 62 1.26 -32.04 -21.76
C LYS A 62 0.39 -30.93 -22.36
N VAL A 63 -0.83 -30.75 -21.83
CA VAL A 63 -1.73 -29.66 -22.27
C VAL A 63 -1.13 -28.29 -21.97
N GLY A 64 -0.60 -28.10 -20.75
CA GLY A 64 0.05 -26.87 -20.34
C GLY A 64 1.25 -26.51 -21.22
N ALA A 65 2.07 -27.47 -21.62
CA ALA A 65 3.22 -27.23 -22.50
C ALA A 65 2.79 -26.69 -23.87
N ALA A 66 1.72 -27.24 -24.46
CA ALA A 66 1.21 -26.75 -25.75
C ALA A 66 0.64 -25.34 -25.67
N LEU A 67 -0.05 -24.98 -24.57
CA LEU A 67 -0.54 -23.62 -24.33
C LEU A 67 0.63 -22.64 -24.12
N VAL A 68 1.56 -22.98 -23.23
CA VAL A 68 2.75 -22.19 -22.96
C VAL A 68 3.56 -21.93 -24.23
N ALA A 69 3.81 -22.95 -25.06
CA ALA A 69 4.55 -22.79 -26.31
C ALA A 69 3.87 -21.79 -27.27
N ARG A 70 2.55 -21.90 -27.45
CA ARG A 70 1.77 -20.95 -28.27
C ARG A 70 1.84 -19.53 -27.72
N ASN A 71 1.73 -19.38 -26.40
CA ASN A 71 1.79 -18.08 -25.75
C ASN A 71 3.17 -17.43 -25.84
N ILE A 72 4.24 -18.22 -25.73
CA ILE A 72 5.61 -17.73 -25.94
C ILE A 72 5.80 -17.28 -27.39
N ALA A 73 5.35 -18.08 -28.37
CA ALA A 73 5.44 -17.70 -29.79
C ALA A 73 4.78 -16.34 -30.05
N ARG A 74 3.57 -16.13 -29.54
CA ARG A 74 2.88 -14.83 -29.63
C ARG A 74 3.71 -13.68 -29.04
N HIS A 75 4.31 -13.88 -27.86
CA HIS A 75 5.12 -12.83 -27.24
C HIS A 75 6.38 -12.53 -28.04
N LEU A 76 7.00 -13.51 -28.69
CA LEU A 76 8.13 -13.27 -29.60
C LEU A 76 7.72 -12.43 -30.82
N GLU A 77 6.52 -12.64 -31.34
CA GLU A 77 5.97 -11.89 -32.47
C GLU A 77 5.47 -10.49 -32.09
N THR A 78 5.27 -10.22 -30.78
CA THR A 78 4.66 -8.98 -30.30
C THR A 78 5.52 -8.32 -29.22
N THR A 79 5.33 -8.70 -27.96
CA THR A 79 5.94 -8.09 -26.76
C THR A 79 7.46 -7.97 -26.85
N PHE A 80 8.14 -8.94 -27.45
CA PHE A 80 9.59 -9.04 -27.52
C PHE A 80 10.16 -8.91 -28.93
N ALA A 81 9.34 -8.57 -29.94
CA ALA A 81 9.76 -8.53 -31.35
C ALA A 81 10.96 -7.61 -31.59
N ASP A 82 10.98 -6.47 -30.89
CA ASP A 82 12.01 -5.43 -31.06
C ASP A 82 13.16 -5.52 -30.03
N ARG A 83 13.23 -6.59 -29.23
CA ARG A 83 14.29 -6.72 -28.20
C ARG A 83 15.66 -6.99 -28.86
N PRO A 84 16.70 -6.20 -28.53
CA PRO A 84 18.00 -6.34 -29.17
C PRO A 84 18.70 -7.65 -28.77
N ARG A 85 19.70 -8.06 -29.56
CA ARG A 85 20.44 -9.32 -29.34
C ARG A 85 21.06 -9.45 -27.95
N ASN A 86 21.49 -8.34 -27.34
CA ASN A 86 22.14 -8.32 -26.03
C ASN A 86 21.16 -8.16 -24.86
N TRP A 87 19.84 -8.14 -25.09
CA TRP A 87 18.83 -8.01 -24.04
C TRP A 87 18.87 -9.17 -23.04
N ARG A 88 18.92 -8.85 -21.75
CA ARG A 88 19.12 -9.78 -20.63
C ARG A 88 17.89 -9.80 -19.73
N PRO A 89 16.86 -10.62 -20.02
CA PRO A 89 15.68 -10.70 -19.17
C PRO A 89 15.86 -11.64 -17.97
N LEU A 90 15.32 -11.23 -16.82
CA LEU A 90 15.08 -12.09 -15.67
C LEU A 90 13.64 -12.58 -15.67
N VAL A 91 13.43 -13.86 -15.89
CA VAL A 91 12.08 -14.45 -16.03
C VAL A 91 11.68 -15.17 -14.75
N TYR A 92 10.46 -14.91 -14.26
CA TYR A 92 9.92 -15.65 -13.11
C TYR A 92 8.48 -16.08 -13.31
N CYS A 93 8.12 -17.16 -12.61
CA CYS A 93 6.73 -17.56 -12.40
C CYS A 93 6.51 -17.76 -10.90
N TRP A 94 5.38 -18.33 -10.49
CA TRP A 94 5.04 -18.47 -9.05
C TRP A 94 6.13 -19.13 -8.19
N ARG A 95 6.77 -20.20 -8.69
CA ARG A 95 7.73 -21.03 -7.93
C ARG A 95 9.07 -21.24 -8.64
N GLY A 96 9.36 -20.50 -9.70
CA GLY A 96 10.54 -20.80 -10.53
C GLY A 96 10.47 -22.19 -11.17
N GLY A 97 9.27 -22.62 -11.59
CA GLY A 97 9.04 -23.94 -12.18
C GLY A 97 9.04 -23.94 -13.71
N LYS A 98 8.35 -24.94 -14.30
CA LYS A 98 8.29 -25.16 -15.76
C LYS A 98 7.86 -23.94 -16.58
N ARG A 99 6.92 -23.12 -16.08
CA ARG A 99 6.43 -21.91 -16.80
C ARG A 99 7.56 -20.95 -17.15
N SER A 100 8.32 -20.47 -16.16
CA SER A 100 9.45 -19.57 -16.43
C SER A 100 10.66 -20.29 -17.00
N GLY A 101 10.86 -21.58 -16.66
CA GLY A 101 11.93 -22.39 -17.23
C GLY A 101 11.81 -22.57 -18.75
N SER A 102 10.60 -22.80 -19.27
CA SER A 102 10.35 -22.93 -20.71
C SER A 102 10.67 -21.65 -21.47
N VAL A 103 10.22 -20.50 -20.96
CA VAL A 103 10.50 -19.17 -21.54
C VAL A 103 12.00 -18.91 -21.56
N THR A 104 12.66 -19.10 -20.41
CA THR A 104 14.10 -18.91 -20.25
C THR A 104 14.89 -19.78 -21.23
N THR A 105 14.47 -21.04 -21.40
CA THR A 105 15.12 -21.98 -22.32
C THR A 105 14.99 -21.50 -23.76
N LEU A 106 13.79 -21.12 -24.21
CA LEU A 106 13.58 -20.67 -25.59
C LEU A 106 14.33 -19.37 -25.87
N PHE A 107 14.32 -18.42 -24.93
CA PHE A 107 15.06 -17.16 -25.08
C PHE A 107 16.57 -17.40 -25.24
N ASN A 108 17.14 -18.33 -24.47
CA ASN A 108 18.54 -18.72 -24.65
C ASN A 108 18.81 -19.44 -25.97
N MET A 109 17.86 -20.22 -26.50
CA MET A 109 17.98 -20.83 -27.84
C MET A 109 18.00 -19.78 -28.96
N ILE A 110 17.29 -18.66 -28.79
CA ILE A 110 17.30 -17.51 -29.71
C ILE A 110 18.64 -16.73 -29.62
N GLY A 111 19.28 -16.76 -28.44
CA GLY A 111 20.55 -16.09 -28.18
C GLY A 111 20.47 -14.96 -27.14
N TRP A 112 19.30 -14.73 -26.54
CA TRP A 112 19.18 -13.81 -25.41
C TRP A 112 19.67 -14.49 -24.12
N PRO A 113 20.60 -13.87 -23.36
CA PRO A 113 21.14 -14.42 -22.11
C PRO A 113 20.14 -14.35 -20.94
N ALA A 114 18.94 -14.89 -21.13
CA ALA A 114 17.88 -14.91 -20.13
C ALA A 114 18.29 -15.76 -18.91
N ARG A 115 17.82 -15.35 -17.73
CA ARG A 115 17.93 -16.14 -16.50
C ARG A 115 16.57 -16.31 -15.85
N GLN A 116 16.45 -17.35 -15.04
CA GLN A 116 15.26 -17.68 -14.31
C GLN A 116 15.47 -17.37 -12.83
N LEU A 117 14.53 -16.65 -12.21
CA LEU A 117 14.57 -16.40 -10.77
C LEU A 117 14.35 -17.70 -9.99
N ASP A 118 15.31 -18.07 -9.15
CA ASP A 118 15.22 -19.27 -8.32
C ASP A 118 14.11 -19.16 -7.26
N GLY A 119 13.26 -20.18 -7.22
CA GLY A 119 12.02 -20.20 -6.43
C GLY A 119 10.95 -19.17 -6.84
N GLY A 120 11.22 -18.33 -7.84
CA GLY A 120 10.27 -17.40 -8.46
C GLY A 120 9.67 -16.36 -7.49
N TYR A 121 8.45 -15.91 -7.80
CA TYR A 121 7.74 -14.90 -6.98
C TYR A 121 7.57 -15.33 -5.51
N LYS A 122 7.44 -16.63 -5.22
CA LYS A 122 7.38 -17.13 -3.83
C LYS A 122 8.64 -16.75 -3.04
N THR A 123 9.82 -16.78 -3.65
CA THR A 123 11.07 -16.34 -3.01
C THR A 123 11.02 -14.85 -2.68
N TYR A 124 10.58 -14.03 -3.64
CA TYR A 124 10.37 -12.59 -3.42
C TYR A 124 9.39 -12.32 -2.27
N ARG A 125 8.23 -12.99 -2.30
CA ARG A 125 7.20 -12.81 -1.28
C ARG A 125 7.69 -13.15 0.12
N ARG A 126 8.46 -14.24 0.26
CA ARG A 126 9.08 -14.62 1.54
C ARG A 126 10.05 -13.55 2.00
N ALA A 127 10.95 -13.08 1.12
CA ALA A 127 11.92 -12.04 1.44
C ALA A 127 11.23 -10.71 1.83
N THR A 128 10.10 -10.35 1.21
CA THR A 128 9.31 -9.17 1.60
C THR A 128 8.74 -9.31 3.01
N VAL A 129 8.14 -10.45 3.34
CA VAL A 129 7.59 -10.68 4.70
C VAL A 129 8.70 -10.70 5.75
N GLU A 130 9.82 -11.37 5.47
CA GLU A 130 10.99 -11.40 6.36
C GLU A 130 11.58 -10.00 6.56
N ALA A 131 11.66 -9.19 5.49
CA ALA A 131 12.09 -7.81 5.59
C ALA A 131 11.15 -6.99 6.48
N LEU A 132 9.83 -7.09 6.33
CA LEU A 132 8.87 -6.33 7.14
C LEU A 132 8.85 -6.70 8.63
N ALA A 133 9.42 -7.85 9.00
CA ALA A 133 9.59 -8.22 10.41
C ALA A 133 10.71 -7.44 11.12
N THR A 134 11.65 -6.84 10.37
CA THR A 134 12.86 -6.21 10.97
C THR A 134 13.22 -4.85 10.37
N LEU A 135 12.89 -4.59 9.11
CA LEU A 135 13.22 -3.34 8.43
C LEU A 135 12.59 -2.11 9.10
N PRO A 136 11.32 -2.12 9.55
CA PRO A 136 10.74 -0.97 10.23
C PRO A 136 11.52 -0.54 11.48
N THR A 137 12.09 -1.49 12.22
CA THR A 137 12.79 -1.21 13.50
C THR A 137 14.12 -0.47 13.31
N ARG A 138 14.57 -0.27 12.07
CA ARG A 138 15.81 0.46 11.74
C ARG A 138 15.63 1.98 11.70
N PHE A 139 14.40 2.47 11.77
CA PHE A 139 14.09 3.88 11.63
C PHE A 139 13.60 4.48 12.94
N ARG A 140 13.87 5.78 13.10
CA ARG A 140 13.25 6.60 14.15
C ARG A 140 12.00 7.23 13.56
N TYR A 141 10.85 6.97 14.16
CA TYR A 141 9.58 7.52 13.69
C TYR A 141 9.16 8.77 14.47
N VAL A 142 8.53 9.69 13.76
CA VAL A 142 7.78 10.82 14.30
C VAL A 142 6.32 10.66 13.90
N ALA A 143 5.48 10.23 14.84
CA ALA A 143 4.07 10.02 14.61
C ALA A 143 3.31 11.35 14.64
N LEU A 144 2.57 11.64 13.57
CA LEU A 144 1.59 12.73 13.53
C LEU A 144 0.30 12.22 14.18
N VAL A 145 -0.03 12.74 15.35
CA VAL A 145 -1.17 12.31 16.17
C VAL A 145 -2.19 13.45 16.18
N GLY A 146 -3.47 13.17 16.03
CA GLY A 146 -4.50 14.21 15.99
C GLY A 146 -5.86 13.66 15.56
N PRO A 147 -6.96 14.36 15.89
CA PRO A 147 -8.30 13.88 15.60
C PRO A 147 -8.58 13.81 14.09
N THR A 148 -9.66 13.13 13.70
CA THR A 148 -10.09 13.06 12.29
C THR A 148 -10.34 14.46 11.73
N GLY A 149 -9.89 14.72 10.50
CA GLY A 149 -10.06 16.03 9.88
C GLY A 149 -9.06 17.10 10.32
N SER A 150 -8.09 16.80 11.19
CA SER A 150 -7.00 17.74 11.52
C SER A 150 -5.95 17.92 10.40
N GLY A 151 -6.17 17.31 9.23
CA GLY A 151 -5.30 17.47 8.07
C GLY A 151 -3.95 16.76 8.15
N LYS A 152 -3.81 15.71 8.98
CA LYS A 152 -2.54 14.96 9.14
C LYS A 152 -1.97 14.46 7.80
N THR A 153 -2.78 13.85 6.94
CA THR A 153 -2.37 13.39 5.61
C THR A 153 -1.83 14.55 4.77
N ARG A 154 -2.49 15.72 4.84
CA ARG A 154 -2.05 16.93 4.14
C ARG A 154 -0.75 17.51 4.71
N LEU A 155 -0.58 17.49 6.03
CA LEU A 155 0.68 17.86 6.67
C LEU A 155 1.80 16.88 6.30
N LEU A 156 1.52 15.58 6.22
CA LEU A 156 2.48 14.56 5.82
C LEU A 156 2.96 14.79 4.38
N ALA A 157 2.06 15.10 3.46
CA ALA A 157 2.41 15.49 2.10
C ALA A 157 3.24 16.80 2.06
N ALA A 158 2.86 17.81 2.84
CA ALA A 158 3.61 19.06 2.94
C ALA A 158 5.02 18.86 3.54
N LEU A 159 5.18 17.94 4.50
CA LEU A 159 6.48 17.54 5.05
C LEU A 159 7.35 16.87 3.99
N HIS A 160 6.78 16.01 3.15
CA HIS A 160 7.47 15.40 2.03
C HIS A 160 8.00 16.47 1.06
N GLU A 161 7.15 17.43 0.69
CA GLU A 161 7.53 18.55 -0.19
C GLU A 161 8.58 19.47 0.44
N ALA A 162 8.54 19.64 1.77
CA ALA A 162 9.56 20.34 2.53
C ALA A 162 10.88 19.55 2.67
N GLY A 163 10.98 18.35 2.09
CA GLY A 163 12.19 17.52 2.05
C GLY A 163 12.31 16.51 3.18
N ALA A 164 11.29 16.33 4.02
CA ALA A 164 11.29 15.31 5.07
C ALA A 164 11.07 13.90 4.50
N GLN A 165 11.53 12.89 5.23
CA GLN A 165 11.25 11.49 4.93
C GLN A 165 9.89 11.12 5.52
N THR A 166 8.96 10.67 4.69
CA THR A 166 7.55 10.44 5.06
C THR A 166 7.11 9.04 4.64
N LEU A 167 6.33 8.40 5.50
CA LEU A 167 5.66 7.13 5.24
C LEU A 167 4.15 7.35 5.27
N ASP A 168 3.56 7.50 4.08
CA ASP A 168 2.13 7.70 3.87
C ASP A 168 1.43 6.34 3.77
N LEU A 169 0.90 5.85 4.89
CA LEU A 169 0.31 4.52 4.96
C LEU A 169 -1.06 4.49 4.29
N GLU A 170 -1.81 5.59 4.37
CA GLU A 170 -3.09 5.75 3.69
C GLU A 170 -2.93 5.68 2.16
N ALA A 171 -1.90 6.34 1.59
CA ALA A 171 -1.61 6.28 0.16
C ALA A 171 -1.15 4.89 -0.28
N LEU A 172 -0.29 4.23 0.51
CA LEU A 172 0.12 2.84 0.24
C LEU A 172 -1.07 1.87 0.27
N ALA A 173 -2.06 2.13 1.12
CA ALA A 173 -3.28 1.33 1.24
C ALA A 173 -4.42 1.78 0.33
N ALA A 174 -4.29 2.93 -0.36
CA ALA A 174 -5.39 3.62 -1.06
C ALA A 174 -6.65 3.76 -0.18
N HIS A 175 -6.47 4.09 1.10
CA HIS A 175 -7.55 4.16 2.08
C HIS A 175 -7.18 4.97 3.33
N ARG A 176 -8.11 5.80 3.82
CA ARG A 176 -7.88 6.80 4.88
C ARG A 176 -8.14 6.34 6.32
N GLY A 177 -7.75 5.11 6.65
CA GLY A 177 -7.86 4.55 8.02
C GLY A 177 -9.26 4.44 8.66
N SER A 178 -10.32 4.98 8.06
CA SER A 178 -11.64 5.19 8.68
C SER A 178 -12.77 4.47 7.95
N LEU A 179 -13.96 4.38 8.57
CA LEU A 179 -15.12 3.72 7.95
C LEU A 179 -15.49 4.32 6.58
N LEU A 180 -15.32 5.63 6.43
CA LEU A 180 -15.61 6.38 5.21
C LEU A 180 -14.34 6.62 4.36
N GLY A 181 -13.25 5.92 4.66
CA GLY A 181 -11.91 6.23 4.15
C GLY A 181 -11.57 5.62 2.79
N ALA A 182 -12.47 4.87 2.15
CA ALA A 182 -12.20 4.28 0.84
C ALA A 182 -12.07 5.37 -0.24
N TRP A 183 -11.01 5.28 -1.05
CA TRP A 183 -10.80 6.23 -2.14
C TRP A 183 -11.77 5.93 -3.30
N ALA A 184 -12.50 6.95 -3.75
CA ALA A 184 -13.47 6.80 -4.82
C ALA A 184 -12.80 6.28 -6.11
N GLY A 185 -13.32 5.17 -6.64
CA GLY A 185 -12.83 4.58 -7.89
C GLY A 185 -11.46 3.90 -7.79
N VAL A 186 -10.82 3.88 -6.62
CA VAL A 186 -9.49 3.27 -6.43
C VAL A 186 -9.61 2.04 -5.53
N PRO A 187 -9.36 0.82 -6.05
CA PRO A 187 -9.37 -0.37 -5.22
C PRO A 187 -8.18 -0.36 -4.24
N GLN A 188 -8.40 -0.82 -3.01
CA GLN A 188 -7.28 -1.12 -2.11
C GLN A 188 -6.40 -2.21 -2.71
N PRO A 189 -5.09 -2.17 -2.49
CA PRO A 189 -4.22 -3.26 -2.86
C PRO A 189 -4.56 -4.52 -2.07
N SER A 190 -4.12 -5.68 -2.57
CA SER A 190 -4.10 -6.88 -1.75
C SER A 190 -3.12 -6.70 -0.58
N GLN A 191 -3.24 -7.51 0.47
CA GLN A 191 -2.22 -7.53 1.54
C GLN A 191 -0.81 -7.76 0.98
N LYS A 192 -0.68 -8.57 -0.09
CA LYS A 192 0.63 -8.81 -0.71
C LYS A 192 1.16 -7.55 -1.39
N GLY A 193 0.31 -6.85 -2.14
CA GLY A 193 0.63 -5.60 -2.81
C GLY A 193 1.03 -4.52 -1.82
N PHE A 194 0.26 -4.35 -0.74
CA PHE A 194 0.59 -3.40 0.32
C PHE A 194 1.96 -3.68 0.94
N ASP A 195 2.23 -4.92 1.32
CA ASP A 195 3.51 -5.30 1.91
C ASP A 195 4.69 -5.05 0.96
N THR A 196 4.51 -5.31 -0.34
CA THR A 196 5.51 -5.02 -1.38
C THR A 196 5.79 -3.51 -1.47
N LEU A 197 4.73 -2.69 -1.51
CA LEU A 197 4.86 -1.23 -1.55
C LEU A 197 5.52 -0.69 -0.27
N LEU A 198 5.11 -1.18 0.90
CA LEU A 198 5.68 -0.79 2.19
C LEU A 198 7.17 -1.17 2.27
N ALA A 199 7.54 -2.39 1.91
CA ALA A 199 8.93 -2.81 1.91
C ALA A 199 9.77 -2.00 0.91
N SER A 200 9.20 -1.62 -0.23
CA SER A 200 9.85 -0.75 -1.21
C SER A 200 10.10 0.65 -0.65
N ALA A 201 9.08 1.27 -0.04
CA ALA A 201 9.19 2.59 0.57
C ALA A 201 10.27 2.60 1.67
N LEU A 202 10.22 1.64 2.59
CA LEU A 202 11.18 1.54 3.69
C LEU A 202 12.62 1.29 3.22
N ARG A 203 12.85 0.56 2.12
CA ARG A 203 14.20 0.36 1.56
C ARG A 203 14.77 1.64 0.95
N GLY A 204 13.92 2.57 0.51
CA GLY A 204 14.34 3.86 -0.03
C GLY A 204 14.70 4.90 1.03
N PHE A 205 14.47 4.61 2.31
CA PHE A 205 14.72 5.53 3.40
C PHE A 205 16.18 5.53 3.87
N ASP A 206 16.63 6.70 4.29
CA ASP A 206 17.89 6.90 5.01
C ASP A 206 17.67 6.65 6.51
N PRO A 207 18.32 5.63 7.11
CA PRO A 207 18.19 5.33 8.53
C PRO A 207 18.69 6.45 9.47
N ALA A 208 19.54 7.36 8.98
CA ALA A 208 20.03 8.49 9.78
C ALA A 208 18.95 9.54 10.02
N ARG A 209 17.92 9.59 9.16
CA ARG A 209 16.86 10.60 9.16
C ARG A 209 15.57 10.08 9.79
N PRO A 210 14.83 10.92 10.53
CA PRO A 210 13.54 10.52 11.07
C PRO A 210 12.50 10.28 9.95
N VAL A 211 11.60 9.33 10.15
CA VAL A 211 10.46 9.04 9.28
C VAL A 211 9.20 9.62 9.91
N PHE A 212 8.57 10.59 9.26
CA PHE A 212 7.24 11.04 9.65
C PHE A 212 6.19 10.05 9.17
N VAL A 213 5.24 9.72 10.02
CA VAL A 213 4.16 8.77 9.72
C VAL A 213 2.88 9.24 10.38
N GLU A 214 1.74 9.05 9.74
CA GLU A 214 0.47 9.34 10.39
C GLU A 214 0.09 8.25 11.41
N ALA A 215 -0.54 8.66 12.50
CA ALA A 215 -0.97 7.76 13.55
C ALA A 215 -2.13 6.87 13.09
N GLU A 216 -1.80 5.70 12.53
CA GLU A 216 -2.77 4.70 12.11
C GLU A 216 -3.01 3.61 13.13
N SER A 217 -4.21 3.02 13.06
CA SER A 217 -4.51 1.83 13.84
C SER A 217 -3.82 0.59 13.27
N ARG A 218 -3.95 -0.57 13.92
CA ARG A 218 -3.46 -1.85 13.40
C ARG A 218 -3.95 -2.18 11.98
N ARG A 219 -5.09 -1.61 11.57
CA ARG A 219 -5.71 -1.88 10.27
C ARG A 219 -6.04 -0.61 9.52
N ILE A 220 -5.84 -0.65 8.21
CA ILE A 220 -6.27 0.38 7.27
C ILE A 220 -7.22 -0.30 6.27
N GLY A 221 -8.52 -0.20 6.52
CA GLY A 221 -9.52 -0.96 5.78
C GLY A 221 -9.27 -2.47 5.85
N ALA A 222 -8.99 -3.09 4.69
CA ALA A 222 -8.70 -4.51 4.61
C ALA A 222 -7.25 -4.86 5.00
N ILE A 223 -6.35 -3.89 4.94
CA ILE A 223 -4.92 -4.06 5.20
C ILE A 223 -4.64 -4.19 6.70
N THR A 224 -3.76 -5.12 7.05
CA THR A 224 -3.17 -5.23 8.38
C THR A 224 -1.73 -4.76 8.35
N LEU A 225 -1.36 -3.84 9.23
CA LEU A 225 0.01 -3.34 9.33
C LEU A 225 0.93 -4.38 9.99
N PRO A 226 2.21 -4.49 9.58
CA PRO A 226 3.18 -5.34 10.26
C PRO A 226 3.35 -4.95 11.72
N LEU A 227 3.44 -5.95 12.62
CA LEU A 227 3.58 -5.70 14.05
C LEU A 227 4.84 -4.90 14.38
N ALA A 228 5.96 -5.21 13.73
CA ALA A 228 7.21 -4.50 13.90
C ALA A 228 7.09 -3.00 13.56
N LEU A 229 6.31 -2.66 12.53
CA LEU A 229 6.05 -1.26 12.19
C LEU A 229 5.23 -0.61 13.31
N LEU A 230 4.08 -1.20 13.67
CA LEU A 230 3.19 -0.70 14.72
C LEU A 230 3.91 -0.43 16.03
N GLU A 231 4.63 -1.42 16.54
CA GLU A 231 5.37 -1.30 17.79
C GLU A 231 6.42 -0.18 17.71
N THR A 232 7.13 -0.06 16.58
CA THR A 232 8.19 0.95 16.46
C THR A 232 7.63 2.36 16.43
N PHE A 233 6.60 2.66 15.63
CA PHE A 233 6.08 4.03 15.56
C PHE A 233 5.18 4.42 16.75
N HIS A 234 4.56 3.46 17.45
CA HIS A 234 3.89 3.70 18.73
C HIS A 234 4.86 4.11 19.85
N HIS A 235 6.12 3.66 19.78
CA HIS A 235 7.21 4.11 20.65
C HIS A 235 8.02 5.28 20.04
N GLY A 236 7.58 5.81 18.90
CA GLY A 236 8.20 6.95 18.25
C GLY A 236 7.92 8.27 18.97
N ALA A 237 8.66 9.32 18.59
CA ALA A 237 8.31 10.68 19.00
C ALA A 237 6.93 11.06 18.43
N CYS A 238 6.22 11.96 19.11
CA CYS A 238 4.88 12.36 18.71
C CYS A 238 4.83 13.86 18.41
N VAL A 239 4.08 14.23 17.37
CA VAL A 239 3.64 15.61 17.11
C VAL A 239 2.11 15.61 17.18
N GLU A 240 1.56 16.35 18.12
CA GLU A 240 0.12 16.51 18.27
C GLU A 240 -0.36 17.64 17.36
N VAL A 241 -1.07 17.26 16.30
CA VAL A 241 -1.67 18.15 15.31
C VAL A 241 -3.05 18.58 15.79
N THR A 242 -3.16 19.84 16.15
CA THR A 242 -4.42 20.50 16.52
C THR A 242 -4.89 21.42 15.41
N THR A 243 -6.20 21.48 15.22
CA THR A 243 -6.85 22.29 14.17
C THR A 243 -8.17 22.82 14.72
N SER A 244 -8.58 24.03 14.31
CA SER A 244 -9.85 24.61 14.73
C SER A 244 -11.03 23.75 14.29
N ARG A 245 -12.17 23.83 14.98
CA ARG A 245 -13.37 23.07 14.61
C ARG A 245 -13.85 23.48 13.22
N GLU A 246 -13.80 24.78 12.94
CA GLU A 246 -14.18 25.41 11.68
C GLU A 246 -13.31 24.87 10.53
N ASP A 247 -12.00 24.81 10.73
CA ASP A 247 -11.07 24.28 9.73
C ASP A 247 -11.27 22.80 9.49
N ARG A 248 -11.49 21.99 10.55
CA ARG A 248 -11.77 20.56 10.42
C ARG A 248 -13.05 20.33 9.62
N SER A 249 -14.10 21.09 9.92
CA SER A 249 -15.38 21.02 9.21
C SER A 249 -15.21 21.38 7.73
N ALA A 250 -14.55 22.51 7.43
CA ALA A 250 -14.30 22.94 6.06
C ALA A 250 -13.43 21.93 5.28
N PHE A 251 -12.39 21.41 5.93
CA PHE A 251 -11.49 20.42 5.35
C PHE A 251 -12.26 19.15 4.99
N LEU A 252 -13.04 18.59 5.92
CA LEU A 252 -13.81 17.36 5.68
C LEU A 252 -14.89 17.54 4.61
N LEU A 253 -15.53 18.72 4.55
CA LEU A 253 -16.51 19.02 3.51
C LEU A 253 -15.91 18.98 2.10
N HIS A 254 -14.67 19.43 1.95
CA HIS A 254 -13.94 19.33 0.68
C HIS A 254 -13.47 17.90 0.43
N ASP A 255 -12.81 17.31 1.41
CA ASP A 255 -12.04 16.07 1.26
C ASP A 255 -12.95 14.82 1.16
N TYR A 256 -14.17 14.91 1.69
CA TYR A 256 -15.21 13.89 1.60
C TYR A 256 -16.40 14.30 0.72
N ALA A 257 -16.26 15.36 -0.09
CA ALA A 257 -17.32 15.82 -0.99
C ALA A 257 -17.85 14.69 -1.89
N HIS A 258 -16.94 13.84 -2.37
CA HIS A 258 -17.22 12.71 -3.25
C HIS A 258 -18.13 11.64 -2.63
N LEU A 259 -18.23 11.56 -1.30
CA LEU A 259 -19.13 10.60 -0.64
C LEU A 259 -20.61 10.90 -0.94
N PHE A 260 -20.92 12.15 -1.28
CA PHE A 260 -22.28 12.56 -1.62
C PHE A 260 -22.62 12.34 -3.11
N ASP A 261 -21.67 11.88 -3.92
CA ASP A 261 -21.92 11.53 -5.33
C ASP A 261 -22.70 10.20 -5.44
N ASP A 262 -22.63 9.34 -4.40
CA ASP A 262 -23.40 8.10 -4.26
C ASP A 262 -23.97 8.00 -2.83
N THR A 263 -25.15 8.61 -2.64
CA THR A 263 -25.81 8.70 -1.33
C THR A 263 -26.25 7.34 -0.80
N GLU A 264 -26.59 6.37 -1.66
CA GLU A 264 -26.98 5.02 -1.24
C GLU A 264 -25.79 4.26 -0.66
N SER A 265 -24.61 4.36 -1.29
CA SER A 265 -23.37 3.81 -0.76
C SER A 265 -23.00 4.45 0.58
N LEU A 266 -23.11 5.78 0.70
CA LEU A 266 -22.87 6.48 1.97
C LEU A 266 -23.82 6.01 3.08
N LYS A 267 -25.13 5.91 2.81
CA LYS A 267 -26.11 5.40 3.78
C LYS A 267 -25.81 3.97 4.20
N ALA A 268 -25.40 3.11 3.25
CA ALA A 268 -24.98 1.74 3.53
C ALA A 268 -23.72 1.66 4.40
N GLN A 269 -22.78 2.60 4.25
CA GLN A 269 -21.63 2.72 5.14
C GLN A 269 -22.04 3.18 6.54
N LEU A 270 -22.87 4.22 6.66
CA LEU A 270 -23.41 4.70 7.94
C LEU A 270 -24.18 3.62 8.68
N GLN A 271 -24.91 2.76 7.97
CA GLN A 271 -25.63 1.63 8.56
C GLN A 271 -24.72 0.67 9.35
N ARG A 272 -23.44 0.56 8.95
CA ARG A 272 -22.44 -0.29 9.64
C ARG A 272 -22.04 0.25 11.01
N LEU A 273 -22.41 1.49 11.34
CA LEU A 273 -22.21 2.09 12.66
C LEU A 273 -23.23 1.61 13.70
N ILE A 274 -24.27 0.88 13.28
CA ILE A 274 -25.19 0.23 14.21
C ILE A 274 -24.43 -0.82 15.03
N GLY A 275 -24.51 -0.69 16.35
CA GLY A 275 -23.70 -1.46 17.30
C GLY A 275 -22.65 -0.60 18.01
N LEU A 276 -22.18 0.47 17.35
CA LEU A 276 -21.43 1.56 17.99
C LEU A 276 -22.37 2.71 18.40
N HIS A 277 -23.46 2.90 17.64
CA HIS A 277 -24.49 3.91 17.87
C HIS A 277 -25.89 3.30 17.86
N SER A 278 -26.86 4.04 18.41
CA SER A 278 -28.28 3.66 18.36
C SER A 278 -28.80 3.72 16.92
N ARG A 279 -29.81 2.90 16.62
CA ARG A 279 -30.47 2.89 15.30
C ARG A 279 -31.08 4.25 14.95
N GLU A 280 -31.64 4.94 15.94
CA GLU A 280 -32.23 6.28 15.78
C GLU A 280 -31.19 7.31 15.34
N ARG A 281 -30.00 7.31 15.95
CA ARG A 281 -28.91 8.23 15.56
C ARG A 281 -28.44 7.97 14.14
N VAL A 282 -28.23 6.71 13.78
CA VAL A 282 -27.81 6.34 12.42
C VAL A 282 -28.88 6.71 11.40
N ALA A 283 -30.17 6.53 11.74
CA ALA A 283 -31.27 7.00 10.88
C ALA A 283 -31.26 8.53 10.73
N GLY A 284 -30.99 9.28 11.82
CA GLY A 284 -30.80 10.73 11.75
C GLY A 284 -29.69 11.15 10.79
N TRP A 285 -28.53 10.46 10.82
CA TRP A 285 -27.46 10.70 9.85
C TRP A 285 -27.86 10.38 8.41
N GLN A 286 -28.63 9.32 8.19
CA GLN A 286 -29.16 9.02 6.85
C GLN A 286 -30.13 10.09 6.36
N THR A 287 -30.97 10.65 7.23
CA THR A 287 -31.82 11.81 6.91
C THR A 287 -30.98 13.03 6.51
N LEU A 288 -29.89 13.31 7.22
CA LEU A 288 -28.99 14.42 6.83
C LEU A 288 -28.36 14.20 5.45
N VAL A 289 -28.10 12.94 5.07
CA VAL A 289 -27.66 12.60 3.70
C VAL A 289 -28.77 12.88 2.68
N ASP A 290 -29.99 12.43 2.94
CA ASP A 290 -31.14 12.63 2.05
C ASP A 290 -31.50 14.12 1.88
N GLU A 291 -31.33 14.92 2.93
CA GLU A 291 -31.51 16.38 2.93
C GLU A 291 -30.30 17.16 2.38
N ASN A 292 -29.21 16.47 2.00
CA ASN A 292 -27.95 17.05 1.55
C ASN A 292 -27.33 18.05 2.56
N ARG A 293 -27.53 17.83 3.86
CA ARG A 293 -27.02 18.66 4.97
C ARG A 293 -25.59 18.26 5.35
N ARG A 294 -24.67 18.40 4.40
CA ARG A 294 -23.29 17.90 4.48
C ARG A 294 -22.53 18.40 5.70
N ALA A 295 -22.64 19.69 6.00
CA ALA A 295 -21.90 20.33 7.09
C ALA A 295 -22.35 19.78 8.46
N GLU A 296 -23.64 19.57 8.63
CA GLU A 296 -24.22 19.08 9.87
C GLU A 296 -23.88 17.62 10.09
N LEU A 297 -23.96 16.79 9.03
CA LEU A 297 -23.50 15.40 9.09
C LEU A 297 -22.02 15.31 9.48
N ALA A 298 -21.16 16.13 8.86
CA ALA A 298 -19.73 16.14 9.17
C ALA A 298 -19.47 16.52 10.63
N GLN A 299 -20.16 17.54 11.14
CA GLN A 299 -20.06 17.96 12.54
C GLN A 299 -20.52 16.87 13.50
N GLU A 300 -21.68 16.25 13.25
CA GLU A 300 -22.18 15.18 14.12
C GLU A 300 -21.25 13.95 14.13
N LEU A 301 -20.73 13.55 12.96
CA LEU A 301 -19.79 12.42 12.89
C LEU A 301 -18.48 12.72 13.62
N ILE A 302 -17.96 13.96 13.52
CA ILE A 302 -16.78 14.38 14.27
C ILE A 302 -17.04 14.26 15.78
N GLU A 303 -18.09 14.92 16.27
CA GLU A 303 -18.33 15.07 17.71
C GLU A 303 -18.77 13.77 18.37
N LEU A 304 -19.62 13.01 17.69
CA LEU A 304 -20.29 11.86 18.30
C LEU A 304 -19.58 10.54 18.00
N HIS A 305 -18.84 10.44 16.89
CA HIS A 305 -18.20 9.19 16.48
C HIS A 305 -16.68 9.24 16.51
N TYR A 306 -16.06 10.18 15.77
CA TYR A 306 -14.61 10.18 15.58
C TYR A 306 -13.83 10.68 16.80
N ASP A 307 -14.22 11.80 17.40
CA ASP A 307 -13.50 12.37 18.55
C ASP A 307 -13.55 11.46 19.79
N PRO A 308 -14.72 10.84 20.15
CA PRO A 308 -14.76 9.86 21.24
C PRO A 308 -13.99 8.56 20.95
N ALA A 309 -13.90 8.14 19.69
CA ALA A 309 -13.09 6.99 19.30
C ALA A 309 -11.59 7.31 19.37
N TYR A 310 -11.20 8.50 18.91
CA TYR A 310 -9.83 8.99 18.98
C TYR A 310 -9.36 9.11 20.44
N ALA A 311 -10.13 9.78 21.30
CA ALA A 311 -9.77 9.96 22.72
C ALA A 311 -9.54 8.64 23.47
N ARG A 312 -10.26 7.57 23.09
CA ARG A 312 -10.05 6.23 23.67
C ARG A 312 -8.79 5.52 23.16
N SER A 313 -8.42 5.73 21.91
CA SER A 313 -7.37 4.95 21.22
C SER A 313 -6.00 5.61 21.25
N SER A 314 -5.90 6.94 21.07
CA SER A 314 -4.63 7.66 20.94
C SER A 314 -3.79 7.58 22.23
N HIS A 315 -4.42 7.77 23.39
CA HIS A 315 -3.77 7.67 24.70
C HIS A 315 -3.33 6.25 25.07
N GLN A 316 -3.87 5.22 24.43
CA GLN A 316 -3.53 3.83 24.75
C GLN A 316 -2.32 3.31 23.95
N HIS A 317 -2.06 3.86 22.78
CA HIS A 317 -1.07 3.30 21.86
C HIS A 317 0.25 4.08 21.82
N PHE A 318 0.21 5.41 21.95
CA PHE A 318 1.40 6.25 21.80
C PHE A 318 2.06 6.56 23.14
N VAL A 319 3.21 5.93 23.38
CA VAL A 319 3.94 6.02 24.67
C VAL A 319 4.39 7.45 24.96
N HIS A 320 4.83 8.17 23.93
CA HIS A 320 5.38 9.52 24.05
C HIS A 320 4.38 10.65 23.75
N LEU A 321 3.09 10.34 23.64
CA LEU A 321 2.05 11.35 23.41
C LEU A 321 2.01 12.44 24.51
N PRO A 322 2.23 12.15 25.81
CA PRO A 322 2.28 13.19 26.84
C PRO A 322 3.41 14.22 26.66
N GLN A 323 4.49 13.85 25.94
CA GLN A 323 5.61 14.73 25.62
C GLN A 323 5.54 15.29 24.19
N ALA A 324 4.42 15.09 23.49
CA ALA A 324 4.30 15.49 22.09
C ALA A 324 4.47 16.99 21.91
N LEU A 325 5.21 17.38 20.87
CA LEU A 325 5.21 18.76 20.39
C LEU A 325 3.82 19.07 19.85
N LYS A 326 3.16 20.07 20.42
CA LYS A 326 1.84 20.51 19.94
C LYS A 326 2.01 21.56 18.86
N ILE A 327 1.35 21.35 17.74
CA ILE A 327 1.26 22.35 16.67
C ILE A 327 -0.19 22.66 16.34
N GLN A 328 -0.43 23.92 15.98
CA GLN A 328 -1.66 24.33 15.34
C GLN A 328 -1.45 24.31 13.83
N PHE A 329 -2.12 23.39 13.14
CA PHE A 329 -2.05 23.25 11.69
C PHE A 329 -3.33 23.77 11.06
N ARG A 330 -3.19 24.58 10.01
CA ARG A 330 -4.29 25.16 9.22
C ARG A 330 -4.33 24.46 7.86
N PRO A 331 -5.09 23.36 7.72
CA PRO A 331 -5.05 22.52 6.52
C PRO A 331 -5.68 23.15 5.29
N ASN A 332 -6.48 24.21 5.46
CA ASN A 332 -7.18 24.88 4.37
C ASN A 332 -6.37 26.03 3.75
N ASP A 333 -5.29 26.46 4.42
CA ASP A 333 -4.45 27.55 3.97
C ASP A 333 -3.57 27.12 2.78
N ALA A 334 -3.09 28.09 2.01
CA ALA A 334 -2.17 27.84 0.90
C ALA A 334 -0.72 27.59 1.36
N ASP A 335 -0.37 27.98 2.60
CA ASP A 335 0.99 27.97 3.15
C ASP A 335 1.35 26.66 3.88
N VAL A 336 0.69 25.54 3.58
CA VAL A 336 0.88 24.26 4.30
C VAL A 336 2.34 23.76 4.30
N VAL A 337 3.09 24.04 3.23
CA VAL A 337 4.52 23.68 3.13
C VAL A 337 5.37 24.55 4.05
N ASP A 338 5.04 25.83 4.19
CA ASP A 338 5.75 26.72 5.11
C ASP A 338 5.43 26.39 6.57
N GLN A 339 4.18 26.00 6.86
CA GLN A 339 3.81 25.42 8.16
C GLN A 339 4.63 24.15 8.46
N ALA A 340 4.84 23.27 7.46
CA ALA A 340 5.67 22.07 7.60
C ALA A 340 7.16 22.40 7.83
N ARG A 341 7.72 23.37 7.11
CA ARG A 341 9.09 23.87 7.35
C ARG A 341 9.26 24.43 8.76
N ALA A 342 8.27 25.17 9.25
CA ALA A 342 8.28 25.70 10.61
C ALA A 342 8.28 24.57 11.66
N LEU A 343 7.50 23.50 11.46
CA LEU A 343 7.54 22.31 12.29
C LEU A 343 8.92 21.65 12.30
N LEU A 344 9.54 21.46 11.12
CA LEU A 344 10.88 20.88 11.03
C LEU A 344 11.92 21.70 11.82
N ALA A 345 11.89 23.03 11.68
CA ALA A 345 12.78 23.93 12.41
C ALA A 345 12.56 23.89 13.94
N GLN A 346 11.32 23.67 14.40
CA GLN A 346 11.03 23.48 15.83
C GLN A 346 11.56 22.14 16.34
N LEU A 347 11.39 21.06 15.57
CA LEU A 347 11.87 19.73 15.94
C LEU A 347 13.39 19.66 16.01
N GLU A 348 14.11 20.36 15.14
CA GLU A 348 15.57 20.48 15.24
C GLU A 348 15.97 21.11 16.59
N LYS A 349 15.36 22.24 16.95
CA LYS A 349 15.62 22.92 18.24
C LYS A 349 15.30 22.05 19.45
N HIS A 350 14.24 21.25 19.39
CA HIS A 350 13.89 20.30 20.47
C HIS A 350 14.79 19.08 20.51
N SER A 351 15.29 18.60 19.37
CA SER A 351 16.24 17.50 19.32
C SER A 351 17.59 17.88 19.96
N PHE A 352 18.01 19.15 19.84
CA PHE A 352 19.19 19.68 20.55
C PHE A 352 18.98 19.85 22.08
N ALA A 353 17.75 19.76 22.58
CA ALA A 353 17.45 19.85 24.02
C ALA A 353 17.36 18.49 24.73
N LEU A 354 17.42 17.39 23.98
CA LEU A 354 17.29 16.01 24.46
C LEU A 354 18.57 15.16 24.28
N VAL A 355 19.70 15.78 23.93
CA VAL A 355 21.04 15.16 23.89
C VAL A 355 21.79 15.45 25.18
#